data_AF-A0A1S3TSH5-F1
#
_entry.id   AF-A0A1S3TSH5-F1
#
_cell.length_a   1.000
_cell.length_b   1.000
_cell.length_c   1.000
_cell.angle_alpha   90.00
_cell.angle_beta   90.00
_cell.angle_gamma   90.00
#
_symmetry.space_group_name_H-M   'P 1'
#
loop_
_entity.id
_entity.type
_entity.pdbx_description
1 polymer ?
#
loop_
_entity_poly.entity_id
_entity_poly.type
_entity_poly.pdbx_seq_one_letter_code
_entity_poly.pdbx_strand_id
1 'polypeptide(L)'
;MSGQQKGLMQVIQEVVPRVDQRFCVRHLCANFRKKFPGKQLKCLMWKATSATHPQAWELEMRNINQLNNEAFKYLLKIPPRHWSRSRFSTIPQCDTLVNMSEAFNSVLVHTRSKPIISMLEDIRLYLMKRWARSGLSVAYHVATFGCYEIPKSTPEDFIPCCFRKTTYEETYCSIVYPINGKNMWEITPYVDVLPPPKRILPGRPKKKRRLEQWELVNDDKRMRKGGIKKRCGKCKQLGHNRTSCTQSTEPMMSSTIEDEVAL
;
A
#
# COMPACT_ATOMS: atom_id res chain seq x y z
N MET A 1 -8.51 -4.60 -12.70
CA MET A 1 -9.06 -3.25 -12.44
C MET A 1 -8.02 -2.41 -11.69
N SER A 2 -7.73 -1.18 -12.12
CA SER A 2 -6.61 -0.38 -11.61
C SER A 2 -7.01 1.05 -11.22
N GLY A 3 -6.20 1.71 -10.39
CA GLY A 3 -6.20 3.17 -10.29
C GLY A 3 -5.54 3.76 -11.55
N GLN A 4 -6.04 4.89 -12.07
CA GLN A 4 -5.62 5.51 -13.34
C GLN A 4 -4.15 6.00 -13.36
N GLN A 5 -3.18 5.11 -13.14
CA GLN A 5 -1.76 5.40 -13.19
C GLN A 5 -1.32 5.46 -14.65
N LYS A 6 -0.71 6.59 -15.04
CA LYS A 6 -0.39 6.90 -16.44
C LYS A 6 0.51 5.87 -17.11
N GLY A 7 1.49 5.31 -16.40
CA GLY A 7 2.40 4.30 -16.97
C GLY A 7 1.80 2.90 -17.06
N LEU A 8 0.77 2.58 -16.27
CA LEU A 8 0.23 1.23 -16.19
C LEU A 8 -0.56 0.85 -17.46
N MET A 9 -1.26 1.81 -18.06
CA MET A 9 -2.05 1.58 -19.28
C MET A 9 -1.17 1.13 -20.45
N GLN A 10 -0.05 1.81 -20.64
CA GLN A 10 0.89 1.55 -21.73
C GLN A 10 1.54 0.17 -21.56
N VAL A 11 2.04 -0.13 -20.36
CA VAL A 11 2.67 -1.43 -20.06
C VAL A 11 1.69 -2.60 -20.25
N ILE A 12 0.44 -2.46 -19.81
CA ILE A 12 -0.53 -3.57 -20.00
C ILE A 12 -0.86 -3.75 -21.48
N GLN A 13 -0.94 -2.67 -22.27
CA GLN A 13 -1.17 -2.77 -23.71
C GLN A 13 0.01 -3.42 -24.44
N GLU A 14 1.25 -3.15 -24.00
CA GLU A 14 2.47 -3.74 -24.55
C GLU A 14 2.61 -5.23 -24.18
N VAL A 15 2.40 -5.58 -22.91
CA VAL A 15 2.64 -6.94 -22.41
C VAL A 15 1.45 -7.87 -22.67
N VAL A 16 0.21 -7.36 -22.61
CA VAL A 16 -1.01 -8.17 -22.74
C VAL A 16 -2.13 -7.41 -23.51
N PRO A 17 -1.99 -7.20 -24.83
CA PRO A 17 -2.87 -6.32 -25.62
C PRO A 17 -4.34 -6.77 -25.72
N ARG A 18 -4.62 -8.05 -25.48
CA ARG A 18 -5.97 -8.64 -25.59
C ARG A 18 -6.79 -8.53 -24.29
N VAL A 19 -6.22 -7.98 -23.22
CA VAL A 19 -6.90 -7.89 -21.92
C VAL A 19 -7.62 -6.55 -21.79
N ASP A 20 -8.93 -6.63 -21.55
CA ASP A 20 -9.74 -5.45 -21.24
C ASP A 20 -9.31 -4.81 -19.92
N GLN A 21 -8.98 -3.53 -20.00
CA GLN A 21 -8.57 -2.75 -18.84
C GLN A 21 -9.77 -2.00 -18.26
N ARG A 22 -9.96 -2.14 -16.95
CA ARG A 22 -11.02 -1.46 -16.19
C ARG A 22 -10.41 -0.54 -15.14
N PHE A 23 -10.95 0.66 -15.02
CA PHE A 23 -10.61 1.62 -13.98
C PHE A 23 -11.51 1.44 -12.77
N CYS A 24 -10.90 1.54 -11.59
CA CYS A 24 -11.63 1.60 -10.34
C CYS A 24 -12.46 2.89 -10.31
N VAL A 25 -13.79 2.75 -10.36
CA VAL A 25 -14.73 3.89 -10.40
C VAL A 25 -14.58 4.75 -9.14
N ARG A 26 -14.26 4.16 -7.99
CA ARG A 26 -13.98 4.91 -6.75
C ARG A 26 -12.86 5.94 -6.94
N HIS A 27 -11.76 5.53 -7.59
CA HIS A 27 -10.65 6.43 -7.89
C HIS A 27 -11.03 7.46 -8.95
N LEU A 28 -11.76 7.04 -9.98
CA LEU A 28 -12.28 7.95 -11.00
C LEU A 28 -13.16 9.04 -10.38
N CYS A 29 -14.10 8.68 -9.50
CA CYS A 29 -14.95 9.63 -8.77
C CYS A 29 -14.15 10.55 -7.84
N ALA A 30 -13.10 10.04 -7.19
CA ALA A 30 -12.22 10.87 -6.36
C ALA A 30 -11.47 11.92 -7.20
N ASN A 31 -10.97 11.54 -8.38
CA ASN A 31 -10.33 12.45 -9.32
C ASN A 31 -11.32 13.47 -9.90
N PHE A 32 -12.51 13.01 -10.28
CA PHE A 32 -13.58 13.85 -10.79
C PHE A 32 -14.02 14.89 -9.76
N ARG A 33 -14.27 14.49 -8.51
CA ARG A 33 -14.65 15.40 -7.42
C ARG A 33 -13.62 16.49 -7.13
N LYS A 34 -12.33 16.20 -7.32
CA LYS A 34 -11.25 17.21 -7.17
C LYS A 34 -11.33 18.31 -8.22
N LYS A 35 -11.81 18.00 -9.43
CA LYS A 35 -11.96 18.97 -10.54
C LYS A 35 -13.32 19.63 -10.57
N PHE A 36 -14.37 18.86 -10.29
CA PHE A 36 -15.76 19.28 -10.35
C PHE A 36 -16.41 18.99 -8.99
N PRO A 37 -16.31 19.92 -8.02
CA PRO A 37 -16.96 19.78 -6.74
C PRO A 37 -18.48 19.88 -6.92
N GLY A 38 -19.23 19.05 -6.20
CA GLY A 38 -20.69 19.07 -6.22
C GLY A 38 -21.30 17.70 -5.93
N LYS A 39 -22.27 17.64 -5.00
CA LYS A 39 -22.95 16.39 -4.64
C LYS A 39 -23.77 15.84 -5.81
N GLN A 40 -24.46 16.71 -6.54
CA GLN A 40 -25.31 16.32 -7.68
C GLN A 40 -24.49 15.75 -8.84
N LEU A 41 -23.41 16.43 -9.25
CA LEU A 41 -22.50 15.93 -10.29
C LEU A 41 -21.88 14.58 -9.91
N LYS A 42 -21.48 14.40 -8.64
CA LYS A 42 -21.01 13.10 -8.15
C LYS A 42 -22.08 12.01 -8.26
N CYS A 43 -23.32 12.31 -7.88
CA CYS A 43 -24.42 11.35 -7.96
C CYS A 43 -24.70 10.95 -9.41
N LEU A 44 -24.79 11.91 -10.34
CA LEU A 44 -25.02 11.64 -11.76
C LEU A 44 -23.87 10.85 -12.38
N MET A 45 -22.62 11.21 -12.06
CA MET A 45 -21.46 10.43 -12.49
C MET A 45 -21.55 8.97 -12.01
N TRP A 46 -21.95 8.74 -10.75
CA TRP A 46 -22.12 7.39 -10.22
C TRP A 46 -23.28 6.63 -10.88
N LYS A 47 -24.37 7.31 -11.22
CA LYS A 47 -25.46 6.72 -12.00
C LYS A 47 -24.98 6.31 -13.39
N ALA A 48 -24.24 7.18 -14.09
CA ALA A 48 -23.63 6.85 -15.38
C ALA A 48 -22.67 5.66 -15.26
N THR A 49 -21.80 5.61 -14.25
CA THR A 49 -20.86 4.48 -14.09
C THR A 49 -21.59 3.15 -13.84
N SER A 50 -22.70 3.21 -13.10
CA SER A 50 -23.46 2.03 -12.64
C SER A 50 -24.57 1.60 -13.61
N ALA A 51 -24.85 2.41 -14.64
CA ALA A 51 -25.87 2.12 -15.64
C ALA A 51 -25.61 0.77 -16.32
N THR A 52 -26.60 -0.11 -16.33
CA THR A 52 -26.51 -1.44 -16.95
C THR A 52 -26.66 -1.37 -18.46
N HIS A 53 -27.48 -0.44 -18.98
CA HIS A 53 -27.79 -0.34 -20.41
C HIS A 53 -27.17 0.92 -21.06
N PRO A 54 -26.74 0.83 -22.33
CA PRO A 54 -26.19 1.97 -23.08
C PRO A 54 -27.10 3.21 -23.09
N GLN A 55 -28.40 3.01 -23.26
CA GLN A 55 -29.39 4.09 -23.34
C GLN A 55 -29.50 4.84 -22.00
N ALA A 56 -29.46 4.12 -20.89
CA ALA A 56 -29.46 4.70 -19.55
C ALA A 56 -28.17 5.52 -19.31
N TRP A 57 -27.03 5.04 -19.79
CA TRP A 57 -25.77 5.79 -19.73
C TRP A 57 -25.86 7.09 -20.52
N GLU A 58 -26.41 7.07 -21.74
CA GLU A 58 -26.56 8.25 -22.60
C GLU A 58 -27.50 9.30 -21.98
N LEU A 59 -28.55 8.87 -21.29
CA LEU A 59 -29.43 9.75 -20.53
C LEU A 59 -28.67 10.46 -19.40
N GLU A 60 -27.93 9.71 -18.57
CA GLU A 60 -27.18 10.30 -17.46
C GLU A 60 -26.06 11.22 -17.94
N MET A 61 -25.40 10.89 -19.06
CA MET A 61 -24.40 11.76 -19.68
C MET A 61 -25.00 13.06 -20.22
N ARG A 62 -26.24 13.03 -20.75
CA ARG A 62 -26.98 14.26 -21.10
C ARG A 62 -27.30 15.11 -19.88
N ASN A 63 -27.74 14.49 -18.78
CA ASN A 63 -27.99 15.20 -17.52
C ASN A 63 -26.71 15.88 -17.00
N ILE A 64 -25.56 15.22 -17.09
CA ILE A 64 -24.26 15.81 -16.73
C ILE A 64 -23.93 16.99 -17.64
N ASN A 65 -24.16 16.88 -18.94
CA ASN A 65 -23.88 17.95 -19.91
C ASN A 65 -24.73 19.21 -19.62
N GLN A 66 -26.01 19.03 -19.30
CA GLN A 66 -26.91 20.13 -18.95
C GLN A 66 -26.48 20.87 -17.69
N LEU A 67 -25.99 20.15 -16.66
CA LEU A 67 -25.50 20.78 -15.43
C LEU A 67 -24.10 21.39 -15.58
N ASN A 68 -23.21 20.70 -16.28
CA ASN A 68 -21.83 21.13 -16.48
C ASN A 68 -21.21 20.49 -17.73
N ASN A 69 -21.14 21.28 -18.80
CA ASN A 69 -20.55 20.87 -20.07
C ASN A 69 -19.06 20.48 -19.94
N GLU A 70 -18.28 21.17 -19.11
CA GLU A 70 -16.85 20.84 -18.91
C GLU A 70 -16.66 19.49 -18.21
N ALA A 71 -17.54 19.15 -17.27
CA ALA A 71 -17.56 17.84 -16.62
C ALA A 71 -17.90 16.72 -17.62
N PHE A 72 -18.85 16.97 -18.52
CA PHE A 72 -19.20 16.06 -19.60
C PHE A 72 -18.02 15.83 -20.56
N LYS A 73 -17.39 16.90 -21.06
CA LYS A 73 -16.19 16.81 -21.90
C LYS A 73 -15.06 16.06 -21.22
N TYR A 74 -14.86 16.26 -19.92
CA TYR A 74 -13.86 15.53 -19.15
C TYR A 74 -14.10 14.02 -19.13
N LEU A 75 -15.36 13.60 -18.94
CA LEU A 75 -15.72 12.18 -18.92
C LEU A 75 -15.61 11.54 -20.31
N LEU A 76 -15.95 12.26 -21.39
CA LEU A 76 -15.80 11.77 -22.76
C LEU A 76 -14.34 11.51 -23.17
N LYS A 77 -13.38 12.26 -22.60
CA LYS A 77 -11.95 12.00 -22.82
C LYS A 77 -11.50 10.63 -22.33
N ILE A 78 -12.26 10.02 -21.41
CA ILE A 78 -11.95 8.70 -20.86
C ILE A 78 -12.88 7.70 -21.55
N PRO A 79 -12.37 6.76 -22.37
CA PRO A 79 -13.24 5.88 -23.14
C PRO A 79 -14.16 5.07 -22.21
N PRO A 80 -15.50 5.10 -22.42
CA PRO A 80 -16.49 4.49 -21.52
C PRO A 80 -16.27 3.01 -21.22
N ARG A 81 -15.67 2.26 -22.15
CA ARG A 81 -15.30 0.84 -21.99
C ARG A 81 -14.46 0.56 -20.73
N HIS A 82 -13.72 1.55 -20.23
CA HIS A 82 -12.86 1.36 -19.06
C HIS A 82 -13.58 1.63 -17.74
N TRP A 83 -14.72 2.31 -17.71
CA TRP A 83 -15.31 2.79 -16.44
C TRP A 83 -16.83 2.73 -16.32
N SER A 84 -17.54 2.44 -17.40
CA SER A 84 -19.00 2.30 -17.39
C SER A 84 -19.42 0.84 -17.54
N ARG A 85 -20.27 0.38 -16.62
CA ARG A 85 -20.79 -0.99 -16.60
C ARG A 85 -21.48 -1.37 -17.91
N SER A 86 -22.29 -0.49 -18.48
CA SER A 86 -23.01 -0.73 -19.74
C SER A 86 -22.12 -0.90 -20.97
N ARG A 87 -20.84 -0.58 -20.86
CA ARG A 87 -19.85 -0.64 -21.95
C ARG A 87 -18.73 -1.66 -21.65
N PHE A 88 -18.86 -2.44 -20.58
CA PHE A 88 -17.93 -3.53 -20.31
C PHE A 88 -18.18 -4.71 -21.25
N SER A 89 -17.09 -5.39 -21.60
CA SER A 89 -17.15 -6.69 -22.28
C SER A 89 -17.90 -7.71 -21.42
N THR A 90 -18.60 -8.63 -22.09
CA THR A 90 -19.33 -9.75 -21.48
C THR A 90 -18.41 -10.93 -21.11
N ILE A 91 -17.15 -10.91 -21.54
CA ILE A 91 -16.18 -11.98 -21.26
C ILE A 91 -15.90 -12.12 -19.75
N PRO A 92 -15.67 -11.03 -18.98
CA PRO A 92 -15.38 -11.16 -17.56
C PRO A 92 -16.66 -11.28 -16.74
N GLN A 93 -16.80 -12.37 -15.98
CA GLN A 93 -17.95 -12.63 -15.09
C GLN A 93 -17.98 -11.77 -13.82
N CYS A 94 -17.05 -10.82 -13.67
CA CYS A 94 -16.99 -9.93 -12.52
C CYS A 94 -17.61 -8.58 -12.85
N ASP A 95 -18.66 -8.24 -12.12
CA ASP A 95 -19.44 -7.03 -12.28
C ASP A 95 -18.98 -5.86 -11.38
N THR A 96 -17.93 -6.06 -10.60
CA THR A 96 -17.51 -5.09 -9.60
C THR A 96 -16.90 -3.84 -10.25
N LEU A 97 -17.40 -2.66 -9.88
CA LEU A 97 -16.92 -1.34 -10.33
C LEU A 97 -15.81 -0.75 -9.45
N VAL A 98 -15.59 -1.34 -8.28
CA VAL A 98 -14.62 -0.92 -7.28
C VAL A 98 -13.56 -1.99 -7.06
N ASN A 99 -12.33 -1.58 -6.81
CA ASN A 99 -11.26 -2.52 -6.55
C ASN A 99 -11.47 -3.21 -5.20
N MET A 100 -11.80 -4.51 -5.23
CA MET A 100 -12.03 -5.32 -4.03
C MET A 100 -10.80 -5.39 -3.13
N SER A 101 -9.59 -5.43 -3.72
CA SER A 101 -8.35 -5.46 -2.94
C SER A 101 -8.13 -4.16 -2.17
N GLU A 102 -8.55 -3.01 -2.70
CA GLU A 102 -8.48 -1.75 -1.95
C GLU A 102 -9.48 -1.68 -0.81
N ALA A 103 -10.69 -2.22 -1.00
CA ALA A 103 -11.67 -2.31 0.06
C ALA A 103 -11.13 -3.19 1.20
N PHE A 104 -10.56 -4.34 0.87
CA PHE A 104 -9.92 -5.25 1.82
C PHE A 104 -8.70 -4.63 2.50
N ASN A 105 -7.76 -4.06 1.73
CA ASN A 105 -6.55 -3.43 2.26
C ASN A 105 -6.84 -2.28 3.22
N SER A 106 -7.93 -1.53 3.00
CA SER A 106 -8.33 -0.44 3.89
C SER A 106 -8.73 -0.92 5.29
N VAL A 107 -9.28 -2.13 5.40
CA VAL A 107 -9.64 -2.77 6.68
C VAL A 107 -8.38 -3.25 7.40
N LEU A 108 -7.41 -3.77 6.65
CA LEU A 108 -6.21 -4.38 7.23
C LEU A 108 -5.14 -3.39 7.71
N VAL A 109 -5.30 -2.08 7.47
CA VAL A 109 -4.23 -1.09 7.73
C VAL A 109 -3.69 -1.15 9.15
N HIS A 110 -4.58 -1.32 10.15
CA HIS A 110 -4.24 -1.38 11.57
C HIS A 110 -4.02 -2.81 12.06
N THR A 111 -4.74 -3.76 11.48
CA THR A 111 -4.68 -5.17 11.86
C THR A 111 -3.33 -5.80 11.48
N ARG A 112 -2.75 -5.38 10.35
CA ARG A 112 -1.47 -5.91 9.83
C ARG A 112 -0.22 -5.59 10.66
N SER A 113 -0.30 -4.65 11.60
CA SER A 113 0.83 -4.34 12.51
C SER A 113 0.79 -5.17 13.79
N LYS A 114 -0.24 -6.00 13.98
CA LYS A 114 -0.38 -6.87 15.15
C LYS A 114 0.32 -8.21 14.91
N PRO A 115 0.67 -8.95 15.98
CA PRO A 115 1.11 -10.34 15.85
C PRO A 115 0.10 -11.15 15.02
N ILE A 116 0.60 -12.13 14.27
CA ILE A 116 -0.19 -12.86 13.26
C ILE A 116 -1.48 -13.48 13.82
N ILE A 117 -1.44 -14.03 15.04
CA ILE A 117 -2.64 -14.58 15.69
C ILE A 117 -3.68 -13.48 15.95
N SER A 118 -3.26 -12.35 16.53
CA SER A 118 -4.14 -11.19 16.76
C SER A 118 -4.63 -10.57 15.46
N MET A 119 -3.83 -10.60 14.40
CA MET A 119 -4.21 -10.15 13.07
C MET A 119 -5.33 -11.02 12.48
N LEU A 120 -5.19 -12.35 12.57
CA LEU A 120 -6.21 -13.29 12.11
C LEU A 120 -7.52 -13.16 12.89
N GLU A 121 -7.44 -12.99 14.22
CA GLU A 121 -8.61 -12.81 15.07
C GLU A 121 -9.35 -11.49 14.78
N ASP A 122 -8.64 -10.40 14.55
CA ASP A 122 -9.23 -9.14 14.12
C ASP A 122 -9.96 -9.27 12.77
N ILE A 123 -9.37 -10.00 11.80
CA ILE A 123 -10.00 -10.26 10.49
C ILE A 123 -11.27 -11.09 10.68
N ARG A 124 -11.20 -12.13 11.52
CA ARG A 124 -12.32 -12.99 11.90
C ARG A 124 -13.48 -12.16 12.46
N LEU A 125 -13.21 -11.35 13.48
CA LEU A 125 -14.19 -10.46 14.11
C LEU A 125 -14.75 -9.42 13.13
N TYR A 126 -13.92 -8.88 12.24
CA TYR A 126 -14.38 -7.95 11.20
C TYR A 126 -15.38 -8.61 10.25
N LEU A 127 -15.09 -9.82 9.76
CA LEU A 127 -15.98 -10.58 8.87
C LEU A 127 -17.31 -10.87 9.56
N MET A 128 -17.27 -11.37 10.80
CA MET A 128 -18.48 -11.65 11.59
C MET A 128 -19.33 -10.40 11.82
N LYS A 129 -18.73 -9.28 12.24
CA LYS A 129 -19.44 -8.01 12.44
C LYS A 129 -20.04 -7.48 11.14
N ARG A 130 -19.31 -7.59 10.04
CA ARG A 130 -19.78 -7.15 8.72
C ARG A 130 -20.97 -7.99 8.27
N TRP A 131 -20.93 -9.29 8.52
CA TRP A 131 -22.02 -10.21 8.23
C TRP A 131 -23.27 -9.89 9.03
N ALA A 132 -23.14 -9.75 10.35
CA ALA A 132 -24.24 -9.35 11.23
C ALA A 132 -24.89 -8.03 10.78
N ARG A 133 -24.08 -7.06 10.34
CA ARG A 133 -24.56 -5.77 9.82
C ARG A 133 -25.20 -5.82 8.44
N SER A 134 -24.79 -6.75 7.58
CA SER A 134 -25.22 -6.77 6.17
C SER A 134 -26.56 -7.48 5.97
N GLY A 135 -27.15 -8.07 7.02
CA GLY A 135 -28.43 -8.78 6.94
C GLY A 135 -28.40 -10.00 6.01
N LEU A 136 -27.22 -10.44 5.56
CA LEU A 136 -27.05 -11.52 4.59
C LEU A 136 -27.54 -12.88 5.13
N SER A 137 -27.73 -13.00 6.45
CA SER A 137 -28.25 -14.21 7.10
C SER A 137 -29.69 -14.53 6.71
N VAL A 138 -30.52 -13.53 6.37
CA VAL A 138 -31.94 -13.75 6.04
C VAL A 138 -32.16 -13.90 4.55
N ALA A 139 -31.53 -13.04 3.72
CA ALA A 139 -31.82 -13.02 2.29
C ALA A 139 -31.20 -14.20 1.51
N TYR A 140 -29.98 -14.64 1.85
CA TYR A 140 -29.30 -15.71 1.11
C TYR A 140 -29.91 -17.08 1.45
N HIS A 141 -30.27 -17.34 2.71
CA HIS A 141 -30.92 -18.59 3.10
C HIS A 141 -32.35 -18.72 2.53
N VAL A 142 -33.14 -17.63 2.55
CA VAL A 142 -34.49 -17.63 1.98
C VAL A 142 -34.46 -17.75 0.45
N ALA A 143 -33.54 -17.06 -0.23
CA ALA A 143 -33.50 -17.05 -1.70
C ALA A 143 -32.89 -18.30 -2.33
N THR A 144 -31.94 -18.97 -1.67
CA THR A 144 -31.22 -20.10 -2.28
C THR A 144 -31.83 -21.46 -1.93
N PHE A 145 -32.47 -21.59 -0.77
CA PHE A 145 -32.92 -22.90 -0.29
C PHE A 145 -34.43 -23.07 -0.18
N GLY A 146 -35.24 -22.01 -0.21
CA GLY A 146 -36.71 -22.18 -0.15
C GLY A 146 -37.21 -23.02 1.03
N CYS A 147 -36.41 -23.18 2.09
CA CYS A 147 -36.72 -24.05 3.21
C CYS A 147 -37.14 -23.21 4.41
N TYR A 148 -38.37 -23.47 4.87
CA TYR A 148 -38.79 -23.25 6.25
C TYR A 148 -37.99 -24.19 7.15
N GLU A 149 -36.75 -23.79 7.47
CA GLU A 149 -35.98 -24.19 8.66
C GLU A 149 -34.57 -23.68 8.43
N ILE A 150 -34.23 -22.57 9.12
CA ILE A 150 -32.87 -22.02 9.11
C ILE A 150 -32.04 -22.97 9.98
N PRO A 151 -31.08 -23.75 9.44
CA PRO A 151 -30.12 -24.43 10.29
C PRO A 151 -29.45 -23.34 11.12
N LYS A 152 -29.22 -23.59 12.42
CA LYS A 152 -28.47 -22.68 13.30
C LYS A 152 -27.00 -22.61 12.86
N SER A 153 -26.75 -22.06 11.67
CA SER A 153 -25.41 -21.78 11.17
C SER A 153 -24.81 -20.71 12.05
N THR A 154 -23.69 -21.03 12.67
CA THR A 154 -22.97 -20.09 13.50
C THR A 154 -22.19 -19.12 12.60
N PRO A 155 -21.98 -17.86 12.99
CA PRO A 155 -21.17 -16.92 12.21
C PRO A 155 -19.76 -17.45 11.87
N GLU A 156 -19.25 -18.39 12.68
CA GLU A 156 -17.98 -19.11 12.52
C GLU A 156 -17.93 -20.02 11.29
N ASP A 157 -19.06 -20.59 10.88
CA ASP A 157 -19.16 -21.52 9.74
C ASP A 157 -18.85 -20.84 8.41
N PHE A 158 -19.03 -19.53 8.38
CA PHE A 158 -18.86 -18.71 7.20
C PHE A 158 -17.50 -18.03 7.08
N ILE A 159 -16.63 -18.28 8.07
CA ILE A 159 -15.27 -17.78 8.08
C ILE A 159 -14.42 -18.79 7.31
N PRO A 160 -13.78 -18.37 6.19
CA PRO A 160 -12.90 -19.26 5.44
C PRO A 160 -11.85 -19.90 6.35
N CYS A 161 -11.57 -21.19 6.14
CA CYS A 161 -10.65 -21.95 7.00
C CYS A 161 -9.27 -21.29 7.12
N CYS A 162 -8.79 -20.60 6.08
CA CYS A 162 -7.52 -19.89 6.08
C CYS A 162 -7.42 -18.73 7.11
N PHE A 163 -8.53 -18.28 7.69
CA PHE A 163 -8.53 -17.31 8.80
C PHE A 163 -8.71 -17.95 10.18
N ARG A 164 -8.75 -19.28 10.27
CA ARG A 164 -8.90 -20.00 11.54
C ARG A 164 -7.54 -20.19 12.21
N LYS A 165 -7.55 -20.12 13.54
CA LYS A 165 -6.37 -20.40 14.38
C LYS A 165 -5.83 -21.81 14.15
N THR A 166 -6.72 -22.79 14.00
CA THR A 166 -6.36 -24.19 13.74
C THR A 166 -5.51 -24.34 12.49
N THR A 167 -5.90 -23.72 11.37
CA THR A 167 -5.14 -23.78 10.11
C THR A 167 -3.78 -23.08 10.23
N TYR A 168 -3.69 -22.00 11.01
CA TYR A 168 -2.39 -21.38 11.33
C TYR A 168 -1.51 -22.33 12.14
N GLU A 169 -2.06 -22.94 13.20
CA GLU A 169 -1.34 -23.90 14.04
C GLU A 169 -0.88 -25.12 13.25
N GLU A 170 -1.71 -25.66 12.35
CA GLU A 170 -1.35 -26.75 11.43
C GLU A 170 -0.21 -26.34 10.48
N THR A 171 -0.30 -25.16 9.88
CA THR A 171 0.71 -24.65 8.93
C THR A 171 2.08 -24.50 9.60
N TYR A 172 2.10 -24.03 10.86
CA TYR A 172 3.31 -23.80 11.64
C TYR A 172 3.56 -24.90 12.69
N CYS A 173 2.88 -26.05 12.57
CA CYS A 173 3.07 -27.18 13.46
C CYS A 173 4.46 -27.80 13.28
N SER A 174 4.93 -27.80 12.03
CA SER A 174 6.29 -28.25 11.71
C SER A 174 7.34 -27.28 12.23
N ILE A 175 8.38 -27.83 12.86
CA ILE A 175 9.53 -27.06 13.32
C ILE A 175 10.26 -26.52 12.08
N VAL A 176 10.33 -25.20 11.96
CA VAL A 176 11.29 -24.56 11.05
C VAL A 176 12.66 -24.73 11.69
N TYR A 177 13.45 -25.67 11.17
CA TYR A 177 14.80 -25.89 11.68
C TYR A 177 15.62 -24.60 11.56
N PRO A 178 16.39 -24.24 12.60
CA PRO A 178 17.27 -23.09 12.52
C PRO A 178 18.25 -23.32 11.37
N ILE A 179 18.39 -22.32 10.51
CA ILE A 179 19.46 -22.30 9.51
C ILE A 179 20.74 -22.05 10.28
N ASN A 180 21.80 -22.80 9.96
CA ASN A 180 23.12 -22.59 10.57
C ASN A 180 23.58 -21.14 10.39
N GLY A 181 24.52 -20.67 11.23
CA GLY A 181 25.10 -19.34 11.05
C GLY A 181 25.86 -19.21 9.72
N LYS A 182 26.04 -17.97 9.23
CA LYS A 182 26.77 -17.68 7.97
C LYS A 182 28.14 -18.39 7.89
N ASN A 183 28.80 -18.55 9.03
CA ASN A 183 30.10 -19.22 9.17
C ASN A 183 30.06 -20.74 8.88
N MET A 184 28.88 -21.34 8.84
CA MET A 184 28.66 -22.77 8.61
C MET A 184 27.95 -23.04 7.27
N TRP A 185 27.77 -22.01 6.44
CA TRP A 185 27.21 -22.17 5.11
C TRP A 185 28.30 -22.66 4.15
N GLU A 186 27.94 -23.57 3.26
CA GLU A 186 28.85 -24.04 2.22
C GLU A 186 29.28 -22.86 1.33
N ILE A 187 30.58 -22.69 1.16
CA ILE A 187 31.13 -21.67 0.27
C ILE A 187 30.95 -22.17 -1.15
N THR A 188 29.99 -21.59 -1.87
CA THR A 188 29.76 -21.93 -3.27
C THR A 188 30.74 -21.20 -4.18
N PRO A 189 31.15 -21.79 -5.32
CA PRO A 189 31.98 -21.11 -6.32
C PRO A 189 31.21 -20.04 -7.13
N TYR A 190 29.91 -19.91 -6.91
CA TYR A 190 29.06 -18.93 -7.58
C TYR A 190 29.23 -17.53 -6.99
N VAL A 191 29.00 -16.52 -7.81
CA VAL A 191 29.07 -15.11 -7.41
C VAL A 191 28.00 -14.82 -6.35
N ASP A 192 28.36 -14.03 -5.34
CA ASP A 192 27.42 -13.55 -4.33
C ASP A 192 26.19 -12.93 -4.98
N VAL A 193 25.01 -13.36 -4.53
CA VAL A 193 23.74 -12.77 -4.96
C VAL A 193 23.69 -11.34 -4.44
N LEU A 194 23.95 -10.39 -5.31
CA LEU A 194 23.88 -8.98 -4.98
C LEU A 194 22.43 -8.61 -4.61
N PRO A 195 22.24 -7.72 -3.61
CA PRO A 195 20.91 -7.22 -3.31
C PRO A 195 20.30 -6.60 -4.58
N PRO A 196 19.00 -6.81 -4.82
CA PRO A 196 18.36 -6.25 -6.00
C PRO A 196 18.56 -4.73 -6.04
N PRO A 197 18.88 -4.16 -7.22
CA PRO A 197 19.11 -2.74 -7.34
C PRO A 197 17.89 -1.98 -6.85
N LYS A 198 18.13 -0.97 -6.01
CA LYS A 198 17.07 -0.20 -5.37
C LYS A 198 16.23 0.50 -6.44
N ARG A 199 15.03 -0.02 -6.72
CA ARG A 199 14.11 0.57 -7.69
C ARG A 199 13.53 1.88 -7.11
N ILE A 200 13.87 3.00 -7.73
CA ILE A 200 13.23 4.29 -7.46
C ILE A 200 11.95 4.33 -8.30
N LEU A 201 10.79 4.20 -7.64
CA LEU A 201 9.50 4.27 -8.33
C LEU A 201 9.30 5.67 -8.96
N PRO A 202 8.78 5.76 -10.19
CA PRO A 202 8.49 7.04 -10.83
C PRO A 202 7.45 7.83 -10.02
N GLY A 203 7.82 9.03 -9.59
CA GLY A 203 6.98 9.90 -8.77
C GLY A 203 7.79 10.93 -8.00
N ARG A 204 7.09 11.92 -7.41
CA ARG A 204 7.73 12.96 -6.61
C ARG A 204 8.42 12.33 -5.39
N PRO A 205 9.75 12.49 -5.22
CA PRO A 205 10.43 12.04 -4.01
C PRO A 205 9.80 12.70 -2.78
N LYS A 206 9.50 11.91 -1.75
CA LYS A 206 8.96 12.45 -0.50
C LYS A 206 10.04 13.27 0.19
N LYS A 207 9.80 14.57 0.39
CA LYS A 207 10.71 15.46 1.14
C LYS A 207 10.87 15.07 2.61
N LYS A 208 9.89 14.37 3.19
CA LYS A 208 9.93 13.89 4.58
C LYS A 208 9.62 12.40 4.61
N ARG A 209 10.39 11.66 5.40
CA ARG A 209 10.09 10.27 5.78
C ARG A 209 8.74 10.23 6.51
N ARG A 210 7.97 9.15 6.32
CA ARG A 210 6.78 8.90 7.13
C ARG A 210 7.23 8.59 8.56
N LEU A 211 6.78 9.38 9.52
CA LEU A 211 7.01 9.15 10.94
C LEU A 211 6.04 8.07 11.44
N GLU A 212 6.55 7.14 12.23
CA GLU A 212 5.74 6.15 12.95
C GLU A 212 4.96 6.82 14.10
N GLN A 213 3.93 6.15 14.61
CA GLN A 213 3.02 6.74 15.60
C GLN A 213 3.72 7.22 16.88
N TRP A 214 4.78 6.51 17.30
CA TRP A 214 5.65 6.86 18.43
C TRP A 214 6.68 7.98 18.14
N GLU A 215 6.84 8.35 16.85
CA GLU A 215 7.70 9.46 16.41
C GLU A 215 6.94 10.77 16.25
N LEU A 216 5.60 10.74 16.26
CA LEU A 216 4.73 11.92 16.20
C LEU A 216 4.61 12.65 17.54
N VAL A 217 5.03 12.01 18.64
CA VAL A 217 5.02 12.59 19.97
C VAL A 217 6.28 13.43 20.13
N ASN A 218 6.11 14.76 20.15
CA ASN A 218 7.13 15.68 20.62
C ASN A 218 7.19 15.57 22.13
N ASP A 219 7.94 14.58 22.61
CA ASP A 219 8.28 14.46 24.01
C ASP A 219 9.43 15.44 24.29
N ASP A 220 9.17 16.52 25.02
CA ASP A 220 10.18 17.54 25.38
C ASP A 220 11.37 16.96 26.17
N LYS A 221 11.25 15.70 26.62
CA LYS A 221 12.30 14.93 27.29
C LYS A 221 13.31 14.27 26.33
N ARG A 222 13.10 14.29 25.01
CA ARG A 222 14.09 13.77 24.04
C ARG A 222 15.19 14.79 23.81
N MET A 223 16.44 14.43 24.16
CA MET A 223 17.61 15.26 23.86
C MET A 223 17.67 15.61 22.36
N ARG A 224 17.60 16.92 22.05
CA ARG A 224 17.93 17.41 20.70
C ARG A 224 19.42 17.21 20.47
N LYS A 225 19.81 16.81 19.25
CA LYS A 225 21.19 16.53 18.81
C LYS A 225 22.10 17.77 18.74
N GLY A 226 21.90 18.76 19.61
CA GLY A 226 22.50 20.10 19.57
C GLY A 226 23.12 20.55 20.90
N GLY A 227 23.63 19.62 21.72
CA GLY A 227 24.21 19.97 23.03
C GLY A 227 25.71 19.73 23.19
N ILE A 228 26.35 18.93 22.32
CA ILE A 228 27.77 18.57 22.52
C ILE A 228 28.65 19.56 21.76
N LYS A 229 29.28 20.50 22.47
CA LYS A 229 30.33 21.37 21.92
C LYS A 229 31.42 20.47 21.33
N LYS A 230 31.61 20.53 20.01
CA LYS A 230 32.59 19.67 19.32
C LYS A 230 34.00 20.05 19.79
N ARG A 231 34.82 19.04 20.09
CA ARG A 231 36.25 19.20 20.41
C ARG A 231 37.05 19.18 19.12
N CYS A 232 37.88 20.19 18.90
CA CYS A 232 38.73 20.28 17.72
C CYS A 232 39.83 19.21 17.77
N GLY A 233 39.96 18.39 16.72
CA GLY A 233 41.00 17.37 16.64
C GLY A 233 42.42 17.88 16.36
N LYS A 234 42.62 19.21 16.21
CA LYS A 234 43.94 19.85 16.06
C LYS A 234 44.39 20.48 17.39
N CYS A 235 43.66 21.48 17.89
CA CYS A 235 44.01 22.22 19.11
C CYS A 235 43.32 21.70 20.39
N LYS A 236 42.48 20.67 20.29
CA LYS A 236 41.72 20.06 21.40
C LYS A 236 40.76 21.01 22.14
N GLN A 237 40.55 22.24 21.67
CA GLN A 237 39.58 23.20 22.24
C GLN A 237 38.12 22.89 21.82
N LEU A 238 37.16 23.31 22.63
CA LEU A 238 35.72 23.10 22.42
C LEU A 238 35.09 24.26 21.63
N GLY A 239 34.15 23.97 20.73
CA GLY A 239 33.33 24.98 20.04
C GLY A 239 33.55 25.06 18.52
N HIS A 240 34.60 24.43 17.99
CA HIS A 240 34.89 24.36 16.56
C HIS A 240 35.45 22.98 16.17
N ASN A 241 35.51 22.66 14.87
CA ASN A 241 36.00 21.38 14.38
C ASN A 241 37.40 21.51 13.76
N ARG A 242 38.03 20.37 13.43
CA ARG A 242 39.40 20.33 12.89
C ARG A 242 39.56 21.12 11.58
N THR A 243 38.50 21.22 10.77
CA THR A 243 38.50 21.90 9.47
C THR A 243 38.36 23.42 9.59
N SER A 244 37.70 23.91 10.64
CA SER A 244 37.56 25.36 10.91
C SER A 244 38.57 25.88 11.94
N CYS A 245 39.63 25.12 12.22
CA CYS A 245 40.65 25.47 13.21
C CYS A 245 41.72 26.36 12.58
N THR A 246 41.94 27.54 13.16
CA THR A 246 42.90 28.55 12.68
C THR A 246 44.33 28.35 13.21
N GLN A 247 44.57 27.35 14.06
CA GLN A 247 45.90 27.04 14.57
C GLN A 247 46.63 26.05 13.65
N SER A 248 47.75 26.47 13.07
CA SER A 248 48.70 25.64 12.34
C SER A 248 49.68 24.98 13.31
N THR A 249 49.85 23.66 13.22
CA THR A 249 50.91 22.93 13.95
C THR A 249 52.21 23.07 13.17
N GLU A 250 53.20 23.77 13.71
CA GLU A 250 54.58 23.66 13.23
C GLU A 250 55.12 22.25 13.51
N PRO A 251 55.89 21.64 12.59
CA PRO A 251 56.48 20.33 12.81
C PRO A 251 57.71 20.45 13.72
N MET A 252 57.73 19.73 14.84
CA MET A 252 58.94 19.58 15.65
C MET A 252 59.97 18.73 14.89
N MET A 253 61.19 19.27 14.81
CA MET A 253 62.35 18.65 14.19
C MET A 253 62.69 17.31 14.87
N SER A 254 62.91 16.28 14.06
CA SER A 254 63.44 14.98 14.47
C SER A 254 64.94 15.11 14.73
N SER A 255 65.38 14.92 15.97
CA SER A 255 66.79 14.68 16.30
C SER A 255 67.10 13.19 16.17
N THR A 256 67.93 12.86 15.17
CA THR A 256 68.59 11.56 15.00
C THR A 256 69.49 11.26 16.20
N ILE A 257 69.41 10.05 16.75
CA ILE A 257 70.52 9.42 17.49
C ILE A 257 70.73 8.04 16.87
N GLU A 258 71.94 7.85 16.35
CA GLU A 258 72.51 6.61 15.83
C GLU A 258 72.96 5.68 16.98
N ASP A 259 73.30 4.44 16.59
CA ASP A 259 74.04 3.40 17.33
C ASP A 259 73.21 2.56 18.33
N GLU A 260 73.33 1.23 18.41
CA GLU A 260 74.40 0.33 17.95
C GLU A 260 73.85 -1.12 17.88
N VAL A 261 74.40 -1.90 16.97
CA VAL A 261 74.26 -3.36 16.85
C VAL A 261 75.35 -4.02 17.71
N ALA A 262 75.02 -5.02 18.54
CA ALA A 262 75.88 -6.20 18.74
C ALA A 262 75.23 -7.27 19.65
N LEU A 263 75.18 -8.49 19.10
CA LEU A 263 75.15 -9.83 19.72
C LEU A 263 73.91 -10.28 20.50
#